data_AF-A0A496NHX2-F1
#
_entry.id   AF-A0A496NHX2-F1
#
_cell.length_a   1.000
_cell.length_b   1.000
_cell.length_c   1.000
_cell.angle_alpha   90.00
_cell.angle_beta   90.00
_cell.angle_gamma   90.00
#
_symmetry.space_group_name_H-M   'P 1'
#
loop_
_entity.id
_entity.type
_entity.pdbx_description
1 polymer ?
#
loop_
_entity_poly.entity_id
_entity_poly.type
_entity_poly.pdbx_seq_one_letter_code
_entity_poly.pdbx_strand_id
1 'polypeptide(L)'
;MNMENYFSNLNLDIRTHKLGTFTDQKVTPDVLCAVAECISEYVEKIGEIFSINDIRYSDYAEYIATAVFKKPSIENAGSEYNKFFSQPIKMLSYCGVLSEEKFSRYYRYGVQNNKILQYIANRERNALNFIQAFSEKLLKDSGIYPKFADFFAQPNKNTFESMKTAFTDLVIQNTPKNTEVEVRRIFTKIINPLAYKHNTFGTRKGSISNTPITLDELYYNRLNWRDKGKEKSLTRKEAQALFADSANAANLNYLVNKATKFVKTLHKTSEVQRFDPTEANQAHHIFMASEFPDLASLPENLICLTPNQHFNLAHPSNKTTVIDKHYQRICLMAKLDSIEQDNRANTGNYDYHEFIHVLNTGFNTDQFDVSMSYETLKHRILMFDF
;
A
#
# COMPACT_ATOMS: atom_id res chain seq x y z
N MET A 1 -7.07 11.75 0.09
CA MET A 1 -6.61 12.58 1.23
C MET A 1 -5.28 13.19 0.84
N ASN A 2 -5.16 14.52 0.83
CA ASN A 2 -3.92 15.17 0.42
C ASN A 2 -2.86 15.05 1.55
N MET A 3 -1.90 14.14 1.37
CA MET A 3 -0.81 13.92 2.34
C MET A 3 0.10 15.13 2.48
N GLU A 4 0.33 15.90 1.41
CA GLU A 4 1.17 17.10 1.44
C GLU A 4 0.59 18.15 2.41
N ASN A 5 -0.72 18.35 2.40
CA ASN A 5 -1.42 19.23 3.33
C ASN A 5 -1.37 18.75 4.78
N TYR A 6 -1.36 17.43 5.02
CA TYR A 6 -1.19 16.89 6.38
C TYR A 6 0.20 17.22 6.91
N PHE A 7 1.23 16.92 6.11
CA PHE A 7 2.61 17.12 6.49
C PHE A 7 3.05 18.59 6.50
N SER A 8 2.41 19.49 5.74
CA SER A 8 2.78 20.91 5.69
C SER A 8 2.76 21.61 7.06
N ASN A 9 1.94 21.12 7.98
CA ASN A 9 1.79 21.66 9.33
C ASN A 9 2.77 21.05 10.35
N LEU A 10 3.61 20.10 9.92
CA LEU A 10 4.59 19.44 10.76
C LEU A 10 5.99 19.93 10.42
N ASN A 11 6.85 20.01 11.44
CA ASN A 11 8.28 20.13 11.25
C ASN A 11 8.88 18.73 11.37
N LEU A 12 9.42 18.18 10.28
CA LEU A 12 10.07 16.87 10.24
C LEU A 12 11.59 17.00 10.07
N ASP A 13 12.18 18.12 10.48
CA ASP A 13 13.63 18.29 10.45
C ASP A 13 14.29 17.27 11.40
N ILE A 14 15.23 16.47 10.87
CA ILE A 14 15.98 15.47 11.62
C ILE A 14 16.72 16.09 12.82
N ARG A 15 17.07 17.38 12.73
CA ARG A 15 17.82 18.12 13.75
C ARG A 15 16.98 18.53 14.95
N THR A 16 15.66 18.67 14.79
CA THR A 16 14.80 19.26 15.83
C THR A 16 14.23 18.24 16.80
N HIS A 17 14.14 16.97 16.38
CA HIS A 17 13.52 15.92 17.17
C HIS A 17 14.58 15.09 17.88
N LYS A 18 14.65 15.21 19.21
CA LYS A 18 15.53 14.36 20.06
C LYS A 18 15.14 12.88 20.04
N LEU A 19 14.03 12.52 19.37
CA LEU A 19 13.64 11.15 19.10
C LEU A 19 14.61 10.56 18.08
N GLY A 20 15.54 9.73 18.55
CA GLY A 20 16.57 9.12 17.71
C GLY A 20 16.08 8.15 16.64
N THR A 21 14.79 8.12 16.27
CA THR A 21 14.25 7.23 15.25
C THR A 21 12.99 7.84 14.60
N PHE A 22 13.16 8.49 13.45
CA PHE A 22 12.09 8.99 12.58
C PHE A 22 11.54 7.91 11.63
N THR A 23 12.39 6.93 11.27
CA THR A 23 12.03 5.71 10.54
C THR A 23 13.15 4.66 10.71
N ASP A 24 12.92 3.42 10.29
CA ASP A 24 13.90 2.33 10.40
C ASP A 24 13.59 1.16 9.42
N GLN A 25 14.41 0.11 9.44
CA GLN A 25 14.46 -0.97 8.46
C GLN A 25 13.12 -1.70 8.22
N LYS A 26 12.26 -1.85 9.23
CA LYS A 26 10.98 -2.55 9.13
C LYS A 26 9.85 -1.65 8.64
N VAL A 27 10.06 -0.34 8.56
CA VAL A 27 9.09 0.59 8.00
C VAL A 27 9.02 0.38 6.48
N THR A 28 8.10 -0.47 6.09
CA THR A 28 7.75 -0.83 4.72
C THR A 28 6.25 -0.69 4.57
N PRO A 29 5.71 -0.46 3.36
CA PRO A 29 4.30 -0.15 3.22
C PRO A 29 3.37 -1.22 3.79
N ASP A 30 3.66 -2.50 3.55
CA ASP A 30 2.90 -3.64 4.06
C ASP A 30 2.96 -3.75 5.60
N VAL A 31 4.15 -3.57 6.19
CA VAL A 31 4.30 -3.61 7.65
C VAL A 31 3.64 -2.41 8.32
N LEU A 32 3.82 -1.20 7.78
CA LEU A 32 3.20 0.01 8.32
C LEU A 32 1.67 -0.07 8.25
N CYS A 33 1.14 -0.57 7.13
CA CYS A 33 -0.29 -0.82 6.95
C CYS A 33 -0.82 -1.84 7.98
N ALA A 34 -0.13 -2.96 8.15
CA ALA A 34 -0.53 -4.01 9.10
C ALA A 34 -0.47 -3.53 10.56
N VAL A 35 0.58 -2.81 10.95
CA VAL A 35 0.68 -2.25 12.31
C VAL A 35 -0.39 -1.18 12.55
N ALA A 36 -0.69 -0.33 11.56
CA ALA A 36 -1.80 0.62 11.67
C ALA A 36 -3.15 -0.10 11.85
N GLU A 37 -3.36 -1.22 11.17
CA GLU A 37 -4.57 -2.05 11.34
C GLU A 37 -4.67 -2.66 12.74
N CYS A 38 -3.57 -3.19 13.28
CA CYS A 38 -3.53 -3.67 14.67
C CYS A 38 -3.84 -2.57 15.68
N ILE A 39 -3.36 -1.34 15.45
CA ILE A 39 -3.66 -0.20 16.33
C ILE A 39 -5.14 0.17 16.23
N SER A 40 -5.68 0.30 15.02
CA SER A 40 -7.10 0.59 14.79
C SER A 40 -8.00 -0.44 15.47
N GLU A 41 -7.69 -1.73 15.33
CA GLU A 41 -8.45 -2.83 15.93
C GLU A 41 -8.42 -2.77 17.46
N TYR A 42 -7.24 -2.55 18.05
CA TYR A 42 -7.09 -2.41 19.49
C TYR A 42 -7.88 -1.22 20.04
N VAL A 43 -7.80 -0.06 19.38
CA VAL A 43 -8.50 1.15 19.83
C VAL A 43 -10.01 1.01 19.72
N GLU A 44 -10.51 0.35 18.67
CA GLU A 44 -11.95 0.13 18.48
C GLU A 44 -12.54 -0.85 19.50
N LYS A 45 -11.76 -1.82 20.01
CA LYS A 45 -12.29 -2.91 20.84
C LYS A 45 -11.82 -2.92 22.29
N ILE A 46 -10.64 -2.37 22.58
CA ILE A 46 -9.96 -2.56 23.87
C ILE A 46 -9.78 -1.22 24.57
N GLY A 47 -9.09 -0.25 23.96
CA GLY A 47 -8.88 1.05 24.61
C GLY A 47 -8.05 2.06 23.81
N GLU A 48 -8.20 3.33 24.16
CA GLU A 48 -7.62 4.47 23.42
C GLU A 48 -6.11 4.68 23.67
N ILE A 49 -5.60 4.19 24.81
CA ILE A 49 -4.19 4.31 25.21
C ILE A 49 -3.55 2.94 25.25
N PHE A 50 -2.37 2.80 24.64
CA PHE A 50 -1.67 1.53 24.52
C PHE A 50 -0.16 1.69 24.59
N SER A 51 0.54 0.62 24.92
CA SER A 51 1.98 0.45 24.72
C SER A 51 2.26 -0.36 23.46
N ILE A 52 3.52 -0.41 23.01
CA ILE A 52 3.92 -1.28 21.88
C ILE A 52 3.57 -2.75 22.17
N ASN A 53 3.68 -3.18 23.42
CA ASN A 53 3.40 -4.56 23.79
C ASN A 53 1.91 -4.88 23.77
N ASP A 54 1.05 -3.92 24.11
CA ASP A 54 -0.41 -4.12 24.05
C ASP A 54 -0.87 -4.39 22.61
N ILE A 55 -0.28 -3.69 21.64
CA ILE A 55 -0.53 -3.95 20.21
C ILE A 55 0.10 -5.27 19.78
N ARG A 56 1.38 -5.47 20.11
CA ARG A 56 2.15 -6.64 19.68
C ARG A 56 1.55 -7.96 20.15
N TYR A 57 1.05 -8.04 21.37
CA TYR A 57 0.50 -9.27 21.95
C TYR A 57 -1.02 -9.35 21.84
N SER A 58 -1.64 -8.52 20.99
CA SER A 58 -3.06 -8.65 20.67
C SER A 58 -3.34 -9.90 19.82
N ASP A 59 -4.52 -10.48 19.96
CA ASP A 59 -4.97 -11.63 19.16
C ASP A 59 -4.92 -11.31 17.65
N TYR A 60 -5.26 -10.06 17.30
CA TYR A 60 -5.22 -9.61 15.92
C TYR A 60 -3.78 -9.52 15.36
N ALA A 61 -2.82 -9.08 16.19
CA ALA A 61 -1.40 -9.08 15.80
C ALA A 61 -0.87 -10.51 15.56
N GLU A 62 -1.27 -11.49 16.37
CA GLU A 62 -0.90 -12.90 16.17
C GLU A 62 -1.45 -13.44 14.85
N TYR A 63 -2.69 -13.11 14.50
CA TYR A 63 -3.27 -13.42 13.18
C TYR A 63 -2.46 -12.80 12.03
N ILE A 64 -2.15 -11.50 12.11
CA ILE A 64 -1.35 -10.80 11.09
C ILE A 64 0.03 -11.46 10.94
N ALA A 65 0.72 -11.71 12.05
CA ALA A 65 2.06 -12.28 12.08
C ALA A 65 2.11 -13.67 11.42
N THR A 66 1.18 -14.56 11.80
CA THR A 66 1.18 -15.96 11.37
C THR A 66 0.52 -16.16 10.02
N ALA A 67 -0.65 -15.58 9.78
CA ALA A 67 -1.44 -15.81 8.57
C ALA A 67 -1.00 -14.91 7.40
N VAL A 68 -0.60 -13.67 7.67
CA VAL A 68 -0.26 -12.69 6.62
C VAL A 68 1.23 -12.70 6.33
N PHE A 69 2.08 -12.59 7.36
CA PHE A 69 3.53 -12.51 7.18
C PHE A 69 4.24 -13.88 7.20
N LYS A 70 3.53 -14.98 7.49
CA LYS A 70 4.06 -16.35 7.55
C LYS A 70 5.26 -16.49 8.48
N LYS A 71 5.25 -15.74 9.56
CA LYS A 71 6.30 -15.75 10.57
C LYS A 71 5.89 -16.65 11.74
N PRO A 72 6.84 -17.19 12.52
CA PRO A 72 6.52 -17.96 13.73
C PRO A 72 5.65 -17.16 14.70
N SER A 73 4.94 -17.81 15.61
CA SER A 73 4.18 -17.10 16.66
C SER A 73 5.02 -16.02 17.35
N ILE A 74 4.36 -14.93 17.76
CA ILE A 74 5.03 -13.77 18.37
C ILE A 74 5.79 -14.15 19.64
N GLU A 75 5.29 -15.14 20.38
CA GLU A 75 5.93 -15.71 21.57
C GLU A 75 7.29 -16.36 21.24
N ASN A 76 7.40 -17.01 20.08
CA ASN A 76 8.59 -17.76 19.67
C ASN A 76 9.68 -16.90 19.02
N ALA A 77 9.38 -15.66 18.62
CA ALA A 77 10.33 -14.76 17.95
C ALA A 77 10.38 -13.35 18.57
N GLY A 78 10.57 -13.32 19.90
CA GLY A 78 10.65 -12.15 20.78
C GLY A 78 11.31 -10.88 20.20
N SER A 79 12.50 -10.99 19.62
CA SER A 79 13.31 -9.83 19.21
C SER A 79 12.96 -9.28 17.81
N GLU A 80 12.57 -10.15 16.86
CA GLU A 80 12.20 -9.74 15.51
C GLU A 80 10.89 -8.94 15.50
N TYR A 81 9.88 -9.43 16.23
CA TYR A 81 8.60 -8.76 16.34
C TYR A 81 8.66 -7.45 17.12
N ASN A 82 9.59 -7.33 18.08
CA ASN A 82 9.79 -6.05 18.74
C ASN A 82 10.08 -4.95 17.71
N LYS A 83 10.97 -5.20 16.74
CA LYS A 83 11.28 -4.23 15.67
C LYS A 83 10.11 -4.08 14.68
N PHE A 84 9.40 -5.16 14.39
CA PHE A 84 8.24 -5.15 13.49
C PHE A 84 7.16 -4.15 13.96
N PHE A 85 6.84 -4.12 15.26
CA PHE A 85 5.83 -3.21 15.81
C PHE A 85 6.40 -1.86 16.24
N SER A 86 7.56 -1.84 16.93
CA SER A 86 8.10 -0.60 17.48
C SER A 86 8.49 0.41 16.41
N GLN A 87 9.07 -0.02 15.29
CA GLN A 87 9.59 0.91 14.28
C GLN A 87 8.46 1.66 13.55
N PRO A 88 7.38 1.02 13.07
CA PRO A 88 6.23 1.72 12.52
C PRO A 88 5.52 2.61 13.55
N ILE A 89 5.33 2.14 14.80
CA ILE A 89 4.70 2.95 15.87
C ILE A 89 5.51 4.23 16.13
N LYS A 90 6.85 4.14 16.17
CA LYS A 90 7.72 5.31 16.32
C LYS A 90 7.62 6.27 15.14
N MET A 91 7.54 5.77 13.90
CA MET A 91 7.31 6.62 12.72
C MET A 91 5.95 7.34 12.82
N LEU A 92 4.89 6.63 13.18
CA LEU A 92 3.55 7.21 13.33
C LEU A 92 3.51 8.29 14.42
N SER A 93 4.21 8.08 15.54
CA SER A 93 4.42 9.06 16.60
C SER A 93 5.19 10.28 16.09
N TYR A 94 6.32 10.07 15.41
CA TYR A 94 7.12 11.14 14.81
C TYR A 94 6.33 12.00 13.81
N CYS A 95 5.39 11.38 13.09
CA CYS A 95 4.52 12.06 12.15
C CYS A 95 3.28 12.69 12.80
N GLY A 96 3.11 12.64 14.13
CA GLY A 96 1.93 13.19 14.81
C GLY A 96 0.62 12.44 14.50
N VAL A 97 0.70 11.19 14.02
CA VAL A 97 -0.47 10.31 13.88
C VAL A 97 -0.83 9.72 15.25
N LEU A 98 0.21 9.43 16.05
CA LEU A 98 0.10 9.00 17.43
C LEU A 98 0.72 10.05 18.36
N SER A 99 0.22 10.15 19.58
CA SER A 99 0.95 10.77 20.69
C SER A 99 1.95 9.77 21.25
N GLU A 100 2.98 10.29 21.92
CA GLU A 100 3.94 9.49 22.65
C GLU A 100 4.26 10.16 23.98
N GLU A 101 4.03 9.44 25.08
CA GLU A 101 4.33 9.91 26.43
C GLU A 101 5.19 8.86 27.13
N LYS A 102 6.26 9.31 27.79
CA LYS A 102 7.07 8.43 28.63
C LYS A 102 6.34 8.14 29.94
N PHE A 103 5.98 6.88 30.16
CA PHE A 103 5.34 6.41 31.39
C PHE A 103 6.26 5.43 32.12
N SER A 104 7.03 5.95 33.09
CA SER A 104 8.04 5.18 33.84
C SER A 104 9.11 4.56 32.92
N ARG A 105 9.12 3.22 32.77
CA ARG A 105 10.10 2.46 31.97
C ARG A 105 9.67 2.23 30.52
N TYR A 106 8.42 2.55 30.16
CA TYR A 106 7.89 2.33 28.82
C TYR A 106 7.24 3.60 28.27
N TYR A 107 6.85 3.56 26.99
CA TYR A 107 6.10 4.64 26.35
C TYR A 107 4.64 4.22 26.17
N ARG A 108 3.74 5.18 26.36
CA ARG A 108 2.33 5.09 26.03
C ARG A 108 2.04 5.91 24.79
N TYR A 109 1.11 5.43 24.02
CA TYR A 109 0.66 6.01 22.77
C TYR A 109 -0.85 6.15 22.78
N GLY A 110 -1.35 7.12 22.02
CA GLY A 110 -2.76 7.29 21.74
C GLY A 110 -2.95 7.85 20.33
N VAL A 111 -4.12 7.65 19.73
CA VAL A 111 -4.38 8.10 18.36
C VAL A 111 -4.70 9.59 18.33
N GLN A 112 -3.83 10.39 17.71
CA GLN A 112 -4.02 11.84 17.54
C GLN A 112 -4.72 12.17 16.22
N ASN A 113 -4.47 11.38 15.17
CA ASN A 113 -5.12 11.56 13.88
C ASN A 113 -5.69 10.24 13.35
N ASN A 114 -6.91 9.91 13.79
CA ASN A 114 -7.59 8.69 13.37
C ASN A 114 -7.84 8.63 11.86
N LYS A 115 -8.07 9.78 11.21
CA LYS A 115 -8.27 9.82 9.74
C LYS A 115 -7.04 9.33 8.99
N ILE A 116 -5.84 9.78 9.41
CA ILE A 116 -4.57 9.35 8.81
C ILE A 116 -4.27 7.90 9.17
N LEU A 117 -4.48 7.49 10.43
CA LEU A 117 -4.28 6.10 10.85
C LEU A 117 -5.13 5.13 10.01
N GLN A 118 -6.43 5.40 9.86
CA GLN A 118 -7.35 4.57 9.08
C GLN A 118 -6.98 4.57 7.59
N TYR A 119 -6.55 5.70 7.04
CA TYR A 119 -6.04 5.75 5.67
C TYR A 119 -4.86 4.80 5.46
N ILE A 120 -3.88 4.82 6.36
CA ILE A 120 -2.71 3.93 6.31
C ILE A 120 -3.15 2.46 6.49
N ALA A 121 -4.03 2.18 7.45
CA ALA A 121 -4.51 0.83 7.76
C ALA A 121 -5.29 0.19 6.59
N ASN A 122 -5.95 0.99 5.76
CA ASN A 122 -6.84 0.49 4.71
C ASN A 122 -6.11 -0.26 3.58
N ARG A 123 -4.96 0.23 3.11
CA ARG A 123 -4.23 -0.34 1.96
C ARG A 123 -2.73 -0.10 2.07
N GLU A 124 -1.94 -1.06 1.61
CA GLU A 124 -0.48 -0.94 1.54
C GLU A 124 -0.04 0.22 0.65
N ARG A 125 -0.81 0.51 -0.41
CA ARG A 125 -0.58 1.67 -1.28
C ARG A 125 -0.78 3.00 -0.54
N ASN A 126 -1.74 3.09 0.36
CA ASN A 126 -1.94 4.29 1.19
C ASN A 126 -0.77 4.48 2.15
N ALA A 127 -0.28 3.39 2.74
CA ALA A 127 0.93 3.40 3.55
C ALA A 127 2.18 3.81 2.72
N LEU A 128 2.28 3.38 1.45
CA LEU A 128 3.33 3.83 0.54
C LEU A 128 3.24 5.34 0.26
N ASN A 129 2.05 5.85 -0.07
CA ASN A 129 1.82 7.27 -0.31
C ASN A 129 2.18 8.10 0.94
N PHE A 130 1.84 7.61 2.13
CA PHE A 130 2.24 8.21 3.40
C PHE A 130 3.76 8.23 3.57
N ILE A 131 4.46 7.10 3.33
CA ILE A 131 5.93 7.02 3.40
C ILE A 131 6.59 7.97 2.39
N GLN A 132 6.07 8.09 1.17
CA GLN A 132 6.59 8.99 0.15
C GLN A 132 6.44 10.45 0.55
N ALA A 133 5.25 10.86 0.99
CA ALA A 133 4.99 12.23 1.44
C ALA A 133 5.82 12.59 2.70
N PHE A 134 5.91 11.66 3.66
CA PHE A 134 6.80 11.77 4.81
C PHE A 134 8.25 11.98 4.37
N SER A 135 8.74 11.13 3.46
CA SER A 135 10.13 11.15 3.00
C SER A 135 10.48 12.47 2.32
N GLU A 136 9.62 12.97 1.43
CA GLU A 136 9.85 14.28 0.79
C GLU A 136 9.86 15.42 1.81
N LYS A 137 8.90 15.44 2.75
CA LYS A 137 8.83 16.47 3.78
C LYS A 137 10.05 16.44 4.70
N LEU A 138 10.44 15.26 5.20
CA LEU A 138 11.63 15.05 6.02
C LEU A 138 12.89 15.61 5.34
N LEU A 139 13.08 15.28 4.06
CA LEU A 139 14.24 15.72 3.29
C LEU A 139 14.23 17.23 3.01
N LYS A 140 13.05 17.82 2.75
CA LYS A 140 12.87 19.25 2.52
C LYS A 140 13.14 20.05 3.81
N ASP A 141 12.54 19.65 4.93
CA ASP A 141 12.72 20.31 6.23
C ASP A 141 14.16 20.21 6.74
N SER A 142 14.81 19.08 6.46
CA SER A 142 16.23 18.87 6.82
C SER A 142 17.20 19.52 5.82
N GLY A 143 16.71 20.20 4.78
CA GLY A 143 17.52 20.92 3.79
C GLY A 143 18.36 20.06 2.84
N ILE A 144 18.08 18.76 2.75
CA ILE A 144 18.89 17.80 1.96
C ILE A 144 18.20 17.35 0.66
N TYR A 145 16.92 17.68 0.47
CA TYR A 145 16.18 17.35 -0.75
C TYR A 145 16.90 17.72 -2.07
N PRO A 146 17.66 18.82 -2.20
CA PRO A 146 18.41 19.10 -3.44
C PRO A 146 19.30 17.95 -3.91
N LYS A 147 19.95 17.22 -2.99
CA LYS A 147 20.77 16.06 -3.35
C LYS A 147 19.97 14.90 -3.93
N PHE A 148 18.73 14.73 -3.47
CA PHE A 148 17.80 13.74 -4.00
C PHE A 148 17.28 14.17 -5.37
N ALA A 149 16.94 15.46 -5.52
CA ALA A 149 16.51 16.03 -6.80
C ALA A 149 17.59 15.89 -7.88
N ASP A 150 18.86 16.17 -7.56
CA ASP A 150 20.00 15.98 -8.46
C ASP A 150 20.11 14.52 -8.95
N PHE A 151 19.94 13.56 -8.04
CA PHE A 151 19.97 12.15 -8.37
C PHE A 151 18.78 11.73 -9.25
N PHE A 152 17.55 12.17 -8.93
CA PHE A 152 16.39 11.82 -9.74
C PHE A 152 16.43 12.44 -11.13
N ALA A 153 16.97 13.64 -11.27
CA ALA A 153 17.16 14.30 -12.57
C ALA A 153 18.23 13.62 -13.42
N GLN A 154 19.33 13.15 -12.80
CA GLN A 154 20.44 12.49 -13.49
C GLN A 154 20.94 11.27 -12.71
N PRO A 155 20.24 10.12 -12.77
CA PRO A 155 20.60 8.93 -12.01
C PRO A 155 21.93 8.36 -12.51
N ASN A 156 23.00 8.50 -11.73
CA ASN A 156 24.31 7.93 -12.01
C ASN A 156 25.09 7.67 -10.71
N LYS A 157 26.26 7.03 -10.81
CA LYS A 157 27.07 6.66 -9.63
C LYS A 157 27.50 7.87 -8.79
N ASN A 158 27.80 9.00 -9.42
CA ASN A 158 28.29 10.20 -8.74
C ASN A 158 27.16 10.90 -7.98
N THR A 159 26.00 11.10 -8.62
CA THR A 159 24.83 11.70 -7.97
C THR A 159 24.29 10.80 -6.86
N PHE A 160 24.30 9.47 -7.06
CA PHE A 160 23.92 8.50 -6.04
C PHE A 160 24.82 8.56 -4.80
N GLU A 161 26.15 8.52 -4.97
CA GLU A 161 27.07 8.55 -3.84
C GLU A 161 27.04 9.92 -3.14
N SER A 162 26.94 11.04 -3.87
CA SER A 162 26.78 12.36 -3.25
C SER A 162 25.53 12.46 -2.37
N MET A 163 24.39 11.94 -2.86
CA MET A 163 23.15 11.89 -2.10
C MET A 163 23.25 10.99 -0.86
N LYS A 164 23.81 9.79 -1.03
CA LYS A 164 23.97 8.79 0.04
C LYS A 164 24.91 9.28 1.13
N THR A 165 26.05 9.87 0.79
CA THR A 165 26.99 10.46 1.75
C THR A 165 26.34 11.61 2.51
N ALA A 166 25.74 12.57 1.81
CA ALA A 166 25.09 13.70 2.47
C ALA A 166 24.00 13.26 3.46
N PHE A 167 23.20 12.25 3.10
CA PHE A 167 22.17 11.73 4.00
C PHE A 167 22.79 11.01 5.20
N THR A 168 23.84 10.22 4.96
CA THR A 168 24.53 9.49 6.02
C THR A 168 25.14 10.44 7.05
N ASP A 169 25.84 11.47 6.57
CA ASP A 169 26.47 12.48 7.42
C ASP A 169 25.44 13.24 8.26
N LEU A 170 24.34 13.68 7.63
CA LEU A 170 23.26 14.38 8.31
C LEU A 170 22.68 13.55 9.47
N VAL A 171 22.40 12.27 9.25
CA VAL A 171 21.80 11.40 10.27
C VAL A 171 22.80 11.10 11.40
N ILE A 172 24.07 10.80 11.08
CA ILE A 172 25.10 10.50 12.09
C ILE A 172 25.38 11.72 12.97
N GLN A 173 25.44 12.92 12.39
CA GLN A 173 25.76 14.14 13.13
C GLN A 173 24.62 14.60 14.05
N ASN A 174 23.37 14.24 13.74
CA ASN A 174 22.19 14.82 14.41
C ASN A 174 21.33 13.79 15.15
N THR A 175 21.66 12.51 15.12
CA THR A 175 20.89 11.46 15.81
C THR A 175 21.80 10.51 16.60
N PRO A 176 21.26 9.78 17.60
CA PRO A 176 22.02 8.74 18.30
C PRO A 176 22.43 7.54 17.43
N LYS A 177 22.01 7.46 16.15
CA LYS A 177 22.41 6.40 15.23
C LYS A 177 23.83 6.69 14.76
N ASN A 178 24.78 5.86 15.19
CA ASN A 178 26.21 6.12 15.02
C ASN A 178 26.91 5.15 14.05
N THR A 179 26.17 4.24 13.41
CA THR A 179 26.76 3.32 12.41
C THR A 179 26.23 3.57 11.02
N GLU A 180 27.12 3.65 10.04
CA GLU A 180 26.75 3.78 8.62
C GLU A 180 25.84 2.63 8.16
N VAL A 181 26.02 1.42 8.71
CA VAL A 181 25.22 0.26 8.34
C VAL A 181 23.74 0.45 8.70
N GLU A 182 23.44 0.99 9.88
CA GLU A 182 22.07 1.29 10.29
C GLU A 182 21.47 2.42 9.46
N VAL A 183 22.25 3.47 9.21
CA VAL A 183 21.81 4.62 8.42
C VAL A 183 21.54 4.22 6.96
N ARG A 184 22.35 3.35 6.37
CA ARG A 184 22.14 2.83 5.00
C ARG A 184 20.85 1.99 4.88
N ARG A 185 20.44 1.30 5.94
CA ARG A 185 19.14 0.58 5.96
C ARG A 185 17.98 1.55 5.96
N ILE A 186 18.07 2.63 6.73
CA ILE A 186 17.09 3.73 6.73
C ILE A 186 17.05 4.43 5.38
N PHE A 187 18.21 4.77 4.82
CA PHE A 187 18.33 5.42 3.52
C PHE A 187 17.57 4.65 2.44
N THR A 188 17.69 3.31 2.43
CA THR A 188 16.95 2.44 1.49
C THR A 188 15.43 2.62 1.61
N LYS A 189 14.90 2.81 2.82
CA LYS A 189 13.47 3.02 3.09
C LYS A 189 12.97 4.43 2.78
N ILE A 190 13.88 5.37 2.52
CA ILE A 190 13.56 6.72 2.04
C ILE A 190 13.67 6.77 0.51
N ILE A 191 14.82 6.37 -0.04
CA ILE A 191 15.10 6.53 -1.48
C ILE A 191 14.25 5.63 -2.36
N ASN A 192 14.04 4.36 -2.01
CA ASN A 192 13.34 3.44 -2.91
C ASN A 192 11.86 3.77 -3.09
N PRO A 193 11.09 4.15 -2.03
CA PRO A 193 9.73 4.65 -2.21
C PRO A 193 9.64 5.87 -3.12
N LEU A 194 10.59 6.81 -3.02
CA LEU A 194 10.65 7.99 -3.89
C LEU A 194 11.06 7.63 -5.32
N ALA A 195 12.04 6.74 -5.49
CA ALA A 195 12.46 6.25 -6.80
C ALA A 195 11.29 5.56 -7.54
N TYR A 196 10.48 4.79 -6.83
CA TYR A 196 9.25 4.21 -7.38
C TYR A 196 8.24 5.30 -7.81
N LYS A 197 8.04 6.35 -6.98
CA LYS A 197 7.18 7.50 -7.33
C LYS A 197 7.63 8.19 -8.62
N HIS A 198 8.93 8.30 -8.84
CA HIS A 198 9.53 8.92 -10.02
C HIS A 198 9.78 7.96 -11.18
N ASN A 199 9.39 6.68 -11.05
CA ASN A 199 9.68 5.61 -12.02
C ASN A 199 11.17 5.57 -12.44
N THR A 200 12.07 5.67 -11.47
CA THR A 200 13.52 5.81 -11.68
C THR A 200 14.34 4.83 -10.82
N PHE A 201 15.67 4.92 -10.95
CA PHE A 201 16.63 4.10 -10.22
C PHE A 201 16.66 4.47 -8.73
N GLY A 202 16.98 3.49 -7.89
CA GLY A 202 17.12 3.64 -6.44
C GLY A 202 18.38 2.92 -5.94
N THR A 203 18.27 2.19 -4.83
CA THR A 203 19.38 1.40 -4.26
C THR A 203 19.04 -0.08 -4.13
N ARG A 204 19.99 -0.94 -4.52
CA ARG A 204 20.01 -2.39 -4.25
C ARG A 204 21.35 -2.75 -3.61
N LYS A 205 21.33 -3.41 -2.45
CA LYS A 205 22.53 -3.82 -1.70
C LYS A 205 23.53 -2.66 -1.46
N GLY A 206 23.03 -1.42 -1.34
CA GLY A 206 23.85 -0.23 -1.06
C GLY A 206 24.51 0.42 -2.29
N SER A 207 24.22 -0.08 -3.50
CA SER A 207 24.64 0.49 -4.78
C SER A 207 23.43 0.96 -5.58
N ILE A 208 23.65 1.87 -6.53
CA ILE A 208 22.61 2.27 -7.48
C ILE A 208 21.99 1.05 -8.17
N SER A 209 20.67 1.02 -8.30
CA SER A 209 19.97 -0.04 -9.00
C SER A 209 20.28 0.00 -10.50
N ASN A 210 20.26 -1.16 -11.15
CA ASN A 210 20.48 -1.30 -12.60
C ASN A 210 19.19 -1.18 -13.43
N THR A 211 18.04 -1.16 -12.76
CA THR A 211 16.71 -0.93 -13.34
C THR A 211 15.90 -0.05 -12.39
N PRO A 212 14.82 0.59 -12.86
CA PRO A 212 13.89 1.28 -11.97
C PRO A 212 13.40 0.39 -10.83
N ILE A 213 13.12 0.99 -9.68
CA ILE A 213 12.59 0.27 -8.52
C ILE A 213 11.14 -0.12 -8.79
N THR A 214 10.77 -1.37 -8.50
CA THR A 214 9.40 -1.85 -8.62
C THR A 214 8.70 -1.99 -7.27
N LEU A 215 7.36 -2.00 -7.28
CA LEU A 215 6.53 -1.96 -6.07
C LEU A 215 6.81 -3.14 -5.12
N ASP A 216 6.99 -4.34 -5.67
CA ASP A 216 7.32 -5.56 -4.94
C ASP A 216 8.60 -5.41 -4.10
N GLU A 217 9.57 -4.64 -4.59
CA GLU A 217 10.85 -4.45 -3.90
C GLU A 217 10.72 -3.63 -2.62
N LEU A 218 9.63 -2.87 -2.49
CA LEU A 218 9.34 -2.01 -1.34
C LEU A 218 8.75 -2.78 -0.16
N TYR A 219 8.05 -3.89 -0.43
CA TYR A 219 7.38 -4.68 0.60
C TYR A 219 8.36 -5.56 1.38
N TYR A 220 8.06 -5.76 2.67
CA TYR A 220 8.79 -6.68 3.53
C TYR A 220 8.49 -8.13 3.16
N ASN A 221 7.21 -8.46 2.99
CA ASN A 221 6.78 -9.75 2.52
C ASN A 221 6.73 -9.76 0.99
N ARG A 222 7.90 -9.95 0.36
CA ARG A 222 7.98 -10.15 -1.09
C ARG A 222 7.23 -11.43 -1.44
N LEU A 223 6.05 -11.28 -2.04
CA LEU A 223 5.29 -12.41 -2.54
C LEU A 223 6.10 -13.08 -3.64
N ASN A 224 6.62 -14.28 -3.37
CA ASN A 224 7.37 -15.10 -4.32
C ASN A 224 6.61 -15.39 -5.65
N TRP A 225 5.31 -15.13 -5.71
CA TRP A 225 4.51 -15.30 -6.92
C TRP A 225 4.38 -14.03 -7.77
N ARG A 226 4.40 -12.82 -7.19
CA ARG A 226 4.36 -11.56 -7.96
C ARG A 226 5.62 -11.40 -8.83
N ASP A 227 6.76 -11.92 -8.35
CA ASP A 227 8.04 -11.93 -9.09
C ASP A 227 8.08 -12.93 -10.27
N LYS A 228 7.18 -13.92 -10.31
CA LYS A 228 7.10 -14.85 -11.46
C LYS A 228 6.40 -14.25 -12.69
N GLY A 229 5.78 -13.07 -12.56
CA GLY A 229 5.00 -12.44 -13.63
C GLY A 229 5.80 -11.56 -14.61
N LYS A 230 7.10 -11.34 -14.40
CA LYS A 230 7.92 -10.49 -15.29
C LYS A 230 8.46 -11.21 -16.53
N GLU A 231 8.41 -12.53 -16.58
CA GLU A 231 8.56 -13.30 -17.82
C GLU A 231 7.16 -13.76 -18.26
N LYS A 232 6.46 -12.92 -19.04
CA LYS A 232 5.16 -13.18 -19.68
C LYS A 232 4.11 -13.86 -18.78
N SER A 233 3.15 -13.07 -18.29
CA SER A 233 1.80 -13.52 -17.86
C SER A 233 1.75 -14.93 -17.25
N LEU A 234 1.77 -15.03 -15.92
CA LEU A 234 1.49 -16.29 -15.22
C LEU A 234 0.31 -16.97 -15.93
N THR A 235 0.56 -18.16 -16.47
CA THR A 235 -0.50 -18.88 -17.16
C THR A 235 -1.58 -19.19 -16.13
N ARG A 236 -2.86 -19.19 -16.52
CA ARG A 236 -3.99 -19.50 -15.60
C ARG A 236 -3.75 -20.77 -14.75
N LYS A 237 -2.96 -21.73 -15.27
CA LYS A 237 -2.54 -22.94 -14.57
C LYS A 237 -1.52 -22.72 -13.44
N GLU A 238 -0.56 -21.81 -13.62
CA GLU A 238 0.42 -21.48 -12.57
C GLU A 238 -0.25 -20.71 -11.42
N ALA A 239 -1.21 -19.85 -11.74
CA ALA A 239 -2.02 -19.15 -10.75
C ALA A 239 -2.89 -20.12 -9.92
N GLN A 240 -3.48 -21.14 -10.54
CA GLN A 240 -4.21 -22.22 -9.85
C GLN A 240 -3.30 -23.08 -8.97
N ALA A 241 -2.04 -23.33 -9.39
CA ALA A 241 -1.08 -24.08 -8.58
C ALA A 241 -0.66 -23.31 -7.30
N LEU A 242 -0.71 -21.97 -7.31
CA LEU A 242 -0.43 -21.15 -6.13
C LEU A 242 -1.52 -21.28 -5.05
N PHE A 243 -2.77 -21.53 -5.42
CA PHE A 243 -3.85 -21.83 -4.48
C PHE A 243 -3.72 -23.20 -3.81
N ALA A 244 -2.95 -24.13 -4.40
CA ALA A 244 -2.73 -25.45 -3.82
C ALA A 244 -1.82 -25.41 -2.58
N ASP A 245 -1.05 -24.34 -2.39
CA ASP A 245 -0.32 -24.08 -1.15
C ASP A 245 -1.22 -23.33 -0.15
N SER A 246 -1.69 -24.05 0.87
CA SER A 246 -2.66 -23.56 1.87
C SER A 246 -2.20 -22.26 2.56
N ALA A 247 -0.89 -22.02 2.68
CA ALA A 247 -0.35 -20.81 3.29
C ALA A 247 -0.42 -19.58 2.36
N ASN A 248 -0.32 -19.75 1.03
CA ASN A 248 -0.52 -18.64 0.09
C ASN A 248 -2.00 -18.25 0.00
N ALA A 249 -2.90 -19.22 0.13
CA ALA A 249 -4.34 -18.98 0.13
C ALA A 249 -4.78 -18.07 1.30
N ALA A 250 -4.23 -18.25 2.52
CA ALA A 250 -4.57 -17.43 3.67
C ALA A 250 -4.18 -15.95 3.51
N ASN A 251 -2.96 -15.68 3.03
CA ASN A 251 -2.48 -14.32 2.75
C ASN A 251 -3.32 -13.66 1.63
N LEU A 252 -3.58 -14.38 0.54
CA LEU A 252 -4.41 -13.86 -0.55
C LEU A 252 -5.83 -13.55 -0.07
N ASN A 253 -6.45 -14.45 0.70
CA ASN A 253 -7.78 -14.22 1.28
C ASN A 253 -7.81 -12.98 2.18
N TYR A 254 -6.77 -12.77 2.99
CA TYR A 254 -6.63 -11.54 3.78
C TYR A 254 -6.61 -10.29 2.89
N LEU A 255 -5.77 -10.27 1.84
CA LEU A 255 -5.68 -9.14 0.91
C LEU A 255 -7.00 -8.89 0.15
N VAL A 256 -7.69 -9.95 -0.29
CA VAL A 256 -9.00 -9.88 -0.96
C VAL A 256 -10.06 -9.32 -0.02
N ASN A 257 -10.12 -9.80 1.22
CA ASN A 257 -11.06 -9.30 2.23
C ASN A 257 -10.80 -7.84 2.56
N LYS A 258 -9.53 -7.45 2.65
CA LYS A 258 -9.11 -6.06 2.88
C LYS A 258 -9.52 -5.15 1.73
N ALA A 259 -9.26 -5.54 0.49
CA ALA A 259 -9.69 -4.82 -0.71
C ALA A 259 -11.22 -4.69 -0.79
N THR A 260 -11.94 -5.76 -0.44
CA THR A 260 -13.40 -5.79 -0.36
C THR A 260 -13.95 -4.82 0.68
N LYS A 261 -13.40 -4.84 1.90
CA LYS A 261 -13.78 -3.92 2.98
C LYS A 261 -13.51 -2.47 2.58
N PHE A 262 -12.38 -2.21 1.92
CA PHE A 262 -12.01 -0.90 1.42
C PHE A 262 -13.05 -0.34 0.44
N VAL A 263 -13.41 -1.11 -0.60
CA VAL A 263 -14.40 -0.67 -1.61
C VAL A 263 -15.77 -0.40 -0.98
N LYS A 264 -16.24 -1.25 -0.06
CA LYS A 264 -17.50 -1.04 0.68
C LYS A 264 -17.46 0.16 1.64
N THR A 265 -16.28 0.52 2.11
CA THR A 265 -16.11 1.69 2.99
C THR A 265 -16.14 2.96 2.16
N LEU A 266 -15.49 2.94 1.00
CA LEU A 266 -15.41 4.06 0.08
C LEU A 266 -16.76 4.36 -0.58
N HIS A 267 -17.48 3.32 -1.03
CA HIS A 267 -18.74 3.46 -1.76
C HIS A 267 -19.92 2.94 -0.96
N LYS A 268 -20.79 3.86 -0.52
CA LYS A 268 -22.07 3.55 0.16
C LYS A 268 -23.22 3.35 -0.82
N THR A 269 -23.07 3.82 -2.04
CA THR A 269 -24.02 3.63 -3.14
C THR A 269 -23.37 2.83 -4.25
N SER A 270 -24.18 2.31 -5.17
CA SER A 270 -23.66 1.58 -6.32
C SER A 270 -22.75 2.48 -7.15
N GLU A 271 -21.61 1.95 -7.57
CA GLU A 271 -20.74 2.60 -8.55
C GLU A 271 -21.39 2.55 -9.95
N VAL A 272 -22.20 1.52 -10.23
CA VAL A 272 -23.04 1.48 -11.43
C VAL A 272 -24.32 2.24 -11.14
N GLN A 273 -24.25 3.57 -11.28
CA GLN A 273 -25.38 4.45 -11.01
C GLN A 273 -26.45 4.37 -12.11
N ARG A 274 -27.72 4.45 -11.68
CA ARG A 274 -28.85 4.86 -12.52
C ARG A 274 -29.18 6.32 -12.16
N PHE A 275 -30.32 6.84 -12.61
CA PHE A 275 -30.72 8.23 -12.35
C PHE A 275 -30.65 8.65 -10.86
N ASP A 276 -30.89 7.72 -9.93
CA ASP A 276 -30.80 7.97 -8.48
C ASP A 276 -29.71 7.12 -7.81
N PRO A 277 -28.95 7.68 -6.84
CA PRO A 277 -28.01 6.91 -6.03
C PRO A 277 -28.73 5.86 -5.18
N THR A 278 -28.42 4.58 -5.40
CA THR A 278 -28.98 3.46 -4.63
C THR A 278 -27.94 2.88 -3.69
N GLU A 279 -28.31 2.65 -2.43
CA GLU A 279 -27.44 2.02 -1.43
C GLU A 279 -26.91 0.65 -1.91
N ALA A 280 -25.61 0.44 -1.75
CA ALA A 280 -24.92 -0.75 -2.21
C ALA A 280 -24.01 -1.30 -1.11
N ASN A 281 -23.98 -2.63 -1.03
CA ASN A 281 -23.18 -3.34 -0.04
C ASN A 281 -22.53 -4.62 -0.60
N GLN A 282 -22.61 -4.86 -1.90
CA GLN A 282 -21.98 -6.00 -2.56
C GLN A 282 -20.72 -5.54 -3.29
N ALA A 283 -19.54 -5.95 -2.81
CA ALA A 283 -18.32 -5.79 -3.58
C ALA A 283 -18.23 -6.95 -4.56
N HIS A 284 -18.26 -6.67 -5.86
CA HIS A 284 -18.21 -7.65 -6.92
C HIS A 284 -16.85 -7.60 -7.62
N HIS A 285 -16.23 -8.75 -7.82
CA HIS A 285 -15.04 -8.90 -8.67
C HIS A 285 -15.44 -8.81 -10.14
N ILE A 286 -15.03 -7.73 -10.81
CA ILE A 286 -15.36 -7.50 -12.23
C ILE A 286 -14.78 -8.62 -13.08
N PHE A 287 -13.52 -9.01 -12.85
CA PHE A 287 -12.93 -10.27 -13.29
C PHE A 287 -12.89 -11.24 -12.12
N MET A 288 -13.52 -12.42 -12.26
CA MET A 288 -13.74 -13.37 -11.14
C MET A 288 -12.43 -13.78 -10.47
N ALA A 289 -12.41 -13.76 -9.14
CA ALA A 289 -11.23 -14.17 -8.36
C ALA A 289 -10.79 -15.62 -8.60
N SER A 290 -11.72 -16.51 -8.96
CA SER A 290 -11.43 -17.90 -9.31
C SER A 290 -10.69 -18.06 -10.65
N GLU A 291 -10.87 -17.10 -11.56
CA GLU A 291 -10.24 -17.10 -12.90
C GLU A 291 -9.01 -16.19 -12.96
N PHE A 292 -9.02 -15.10 -12.20
CA PHE A 292 -8.01 -14.05 -12.17
C PHE A 292 -7.58 -13.73 -10.73
N PRO A 293 -6.92 -14.67 -10.05
CA PRO A 293 -6.52 -14.49 -8.65
C PRO A 293 -5.53 -13.36 -8.43
N ASP A 294 -4.69 -13.09 -9.42
CA ASP A 294 -3.71 -12.01 -9.41
C ASP A 294 -4.41 -10.63 -9.29
N LEU A 295 -5.63 -10.53 -9.83
CA LEU A 295 -6.46 -9.33 -9.78
C LEU A 295 -7.40 -9.29 -8.57
N ALA A 296 -7.55 -10.40 -7.83
CA ALA A 296 -8.60 -10.53 -6.81
C ALA A 296 -8.41 -9.57 -5.62
N SER A 297 -7.17 -9.21 -5.33
CA SER A 297 -6.81 -8.29 -4.26
C SER A 297 -6.72 -6.82 -4.69
N LEU A 298 -6.97 -6.52 -5.98
CA LEU A 298 -6.94 -5.16 -6.51
C LEU A 298 -8.33 -4.52 -6.39
N PRO A 299 -8.50 -3.44 -5.60
CA PRO A 299 -9.71 -2.63 -5.59
C PRO A 299 -10.12 -2.09 -6.96
N GLU A 300 -9.17 -1.97 -7.89
CA GLU A 300 -9.40 -1.60 -9.29
C GLU A 300 -10.20 -2.69 -10.05
N ASN A 301 -10.18 -3.94 -9.57
CA ASN A 301 -11.00 -5.06 -10.06
C ASN A 301 -12.28 -5.29 -9.24
N LEU A 302 -12.58 -4.44 -8.26
CA LEU A 302 -13.76 -4.55 -7.40
C LEU A 302 -14.72 -3.39 -7.67
N ILE A 303 -16.01 -3.68 -7.70
CA ILE A 303 -17.06 -2.67 -7.88
C ILE A 303 -18.19 -2.86 -6.85
N CYS A 304 -18.65 -1.76 -6.25
CA CYS A 304 -19.76 -1.77 -5.31
C CYS A 304 -21.10 -1.77 -6.06
N LEU A 305 -21.93 -2.79 -5.81
CA LEU A 305 -23.21 -3.04 -6.46
C LEU A 305 -24.33 -3.21 -5.44
N THR A 306 -25.57 -2.95 -5.89
CA THR A 306 -26.76 -3.39 -5.16
C THR A 306 -26.90 -4.92 -5.23
N PRO A 307 -27.65 -5.56 -4.31
CA PRO A 307 -27.92 -7.00 -4.38
C PRO A 307 -28.51 -7.44 -5.73
N ASN A 308 -29.43 -6.66 -6.30
CA ASN A 308 -30.03 -6.98 -7.60
C ASN A 308 -29.01 -6.90 -8.75
N GLN A 309 -28.16 -5.87 -8.74
CA GLN A 309 -27.08 -5.74 -9.74
C GLN A 309 -26.09 -6.90 -9.64
N HIS A 310 -25.74 -7.34 -8.44
CA HIS A 310 -24.83 -8.46 -8.24
C HIS A 310 -25.43 -9.79 -8.69
N PHE A 311 -26.60 -10.16 -8.16
CA PHE A 311 -27.14 -11.52 -8.32
C PHE A 311 -28.02 -11.74 -9.56
N ASN A 312 -28.46 -10.67 -10.24
CA ASN A 312 -29.30 -10.81 -11.43
C ASN A 312 -28.64 -10.26 -12.70
N LEU A 313 -27.80 -9.21 -12.59
CA LEU A 313 -27.16 -8.60 -13.74
C LEU A 313 -25.73 -9.11 -13.94
N ALA A 314 -24.90 -9.07 -12.90
CA ALA A 314 -23.52 -9.55 -13.00
C ALA A 314 -23.43 -11.08 -13.05
N HIS A 315 -24.29 -11.77 -12.29
CA HIS A 315 -24.40 -13.22 -12.26
C HIS A 315 -25.80 -13.67 -12.69
N PRO A 316 -26.07 -13.84 -14.00
CA PRO A 316 -27.40 -14.20 -14.50
C PRO A 316 -27.99 -15.43 -13.79
N SER A 317 -29.26 -15.34 -13.41
CA SER A 317 -29.98 -16.40 -12.68
C SER A 317 -29.30 -16.81 -11.36
N ASN A 318 -28.65 -15.87 -10.68
CA ASN A 318 -27.95 -16.09 -9.42
C ASN A 318 -26.81 -17.14 -9.51
N LYS A 319 -26.30 -17.38 -10.72
CA LYS A 319 -25.21 -18.34 -10.95
C LYS A 319 -23.87 -17.64 -10.76
N THR A 320 -23.40 -17.56 -9.51
CA THR A 320 -22.16 -16.86 -9.13
C THR A 320 -20.87 -17.41 -9.74
N THR A 321 -20.95 -18.55 -10.44
CA THR A 321 -19.85 -19.14 -11.22
C THR A 321 -19.78 -18.62 -12.66
N VAL A 322 -20.72 -17.77 -13.09
CA VAL A 322 -20.80 -17.21 -14.44
C VAL A 322 -20.93 -15.70 -14.36
N ILE A 323 -20.16 -14.97 -15.17
CA ILE A 323 -20.29 -13.52 -15.33
C ILE A 323 -21.03 -13.20 -16.63
N ASP A 324 -21.97 -12.26 -16.57
CA ASP A 324 -22.54 -11.62 -17.75
C ASP A 324 -21.50 -10.68 -18.38
N LYS A 325 -21.07 -11.00 -19.61
CA LYS A 325 -20.03 -10.25 -20.31
C LYS A 325 -20.44 -8.82 -20.67
N HIS A 326 -21.72 -8.59 -20.96
CA HIS A 326 -22.20 -7.24 -21.26
C HIS A 326 -22.19 -6.38 -19.99
N TYR A 327 -22.71 -6.91 -18.88
CA TYR A 327 -22.69 -6.23 -17.60
C TYR A 327 -21.26 -6.06 -17.04
N GLN A 328 -20.35 -7.00 -17.33
CA GLN A 328 -18.92 -6.87 -17.02
C GLN A 328 -18.33 -5.60 -17.67
N ARG A 329 -18.66 -5.30 -18.94
CA ARG A 329 -18.22 -4.04 -19.59
C ARG A 329 -18.78 -2.81 -18.88
N ILE A 330 -20.06 -2.84 -18.51
CA ILE A 330 -20.70 -1.74 -17.76
C ILE A 330 -19.97 -1.50 -16.44
N CYS A 331 -19.63 -2.57 -15.72
CA CYS A 331 -18.85 -2.48 -14.49
C CYS A 331 -17.45 -1.89 -14.73
N LEU A 332 -16.73 -2.30 -15.78
CA LEU A 332 -15.42 -1.72 -16.11
C LEU A 332 -15.52 -0.21 -16.40
N MET A 333 -16.55 0.21 -17.13
CA MET A 333 -16.78 1.62 -17.46
C MET A 333 -17.10 2.45 -16.21
N ALA A 334 -18.05 1.98 -15.40
CA ALA A 334 -18.40 2.63 -14.13
C ALA A 334 -17.20 2.68 -13.17
N LYS A 335 -16.38 1.63 -13.16
CA LYS A 335 -15.16 1.62 -12.36
C LYS A 335 -14.16 2.66 -12.82
N LEU A 336 -13.99 2.81 -14.14
CA LEU A 336 -13.13 3.84 -14.71
C LEU A 336 -13.63 5.25 -14.36
N ASP A 337 -14.95 5.48 -14.31
CA ASP A 337 -15.54 6.73 -13.81
C ASP A 337 -15.17 6.99 -12.35
N SER A 338 -15.28 5.99 -11.46
CA SER A 338 -14.85 6.11 -10.06
C SER A 338 -13.36 6.47 -9.94
N ILE A 339 -12.50 5.87 -10.78
CA ILE A 339 -11.05 6.14 -10.79
C ILE A 339 -10.76 7.54 -11.31
N GLU A 340 -11.44 7.97 -12.37
CA GLU A 340 -11.33 9.32 -12.93
C GLU A 340 -11.72 10.39 -11.90
N GLN A 341 -12.83 10.17 -11.18
CA GLN A 341 -13.28 11.04 -10.10
C GLN A 341 -12.27 11.08 -8.93
N ASP A 342 -11.76 9.93 -8.51
CA ASP A 342 -10.76 9.82 -7.45
C ASP A 342 -9.47 10.59 -7.79
N ASN A 343 -8.98 10.43 -9.02
CA ASN A 343 -7.78 11.09 -9.49
C ASN A 343 -7.98 12.61 -9.62
N ARG A 344 -9.13 13.05 -10.14
CA ARG A 344 -9.49 14.48 -10.22
C ARG A 344 -9.63 15.12 -8.84
N ALA A 345 -10.20 14.40 -7.88
CA ALA A 345 -10.33 14.84 -6.49
C ALA A 345 -9.00 14.75 -5.70
N ASN A 346 -7.96 14.16 -6.31
CA ASN A 346 -6.68 13.87 -5.67
C ASN A 346 -6.86 13.12 -4.33
N THR A 347 -7.80 12.17 -4.32
CA THR A 347 -8.09 11.39 -3.11
C THR A 347 -7.18 10.19 -2.95
N GLY A 348 -6.63 9.66 -4.05
CA GLY A 348 -5.61 8.62 -4.04
C GLY A 348 -6.12 7.29 -3.47
N ASN A 349 -7.40 6.99 -3.68
CA ASN A 349 -8.01 5.73 -3.32
C ASN A 349 -7.84 4.66 -4.40
N TYR A 350 -7.67 5.06 -5.67
CA TYR A 350 -7.44 4.16 -6.79
C TYR A 350 -6.17 4.52 -7.57
N ASP A 351 -5.68 3.56 -8.36
CA ASP A 351 -4.52 3.75 -9.22
C ASP A 351 -4.85 3.43 -10.68
N TYR A 352 -4.54 4.37 -11.57
CA TYR A 352 -4.81 4.24 -12.99
C TYR A 352 -3.96 3.15 -13.65
N HIS A 353 -2.70 3.01 -13.26
CA HIS A 353 -1.81 1.98 -13.81
C HIS A 353 -2.26 0.58 -13.39
N GLU A 354 -2.73 0.41 -12.16
CA GLU A 354 -3.32 -0.85 -11.69
C GLU A 354 -4.60 -1.19 -12.46
N PHE A 355 -5.42 -0.19 -12.82
CA PHE A 355 -6.59 -0.44 -13.67
C PHE A 355 -6.20 -0.84 -15.10
N ILE A 356 -5.17 -0.24 -15.69
CA ILE A 356 -4.60 -0.70 -16.97
C ILE A 356 -4.13 -2.15 -16.86
N HIS A 357 -3.48 -2.52 -15.75
CA HIS A 357 -3.08 -3.90 -15.49
C HIS A 357 -4.28 -4.85 -15.38
N VAL A 358 -5.36 -4.43 -14.71
CA VAL A 358 -6.63 -5.19 -14.65
C VAL A 358 -7.19 -5.43 -16.05
N LEU A 359 -7.22 -4.41 -16.90
CA LEU A 359 -7.72 -4.53 -18.28
C LEU A 359 -6.85 -5.46 -19.13
N ASN A 360 -5.54 -5.24 -19.16
CA ASN A 360 -4.60 -6.05 -19.94
C ASN A 360 -4.62 -7.52 -19.51
N THR A 361 -4.66 -7.78 -18.20
CA THR A 361 -4.72 -9.15 -17.67
C THR A 361 -6.09 -9.80 -17.93
N GLY A 362 -7.17 -9.07 -17.67
CA GLY A 362 -8.54 -9.56 -17.81
C GLY A 362 -8.94 -9.87 -19.26
N PHE A 363 -8.53 -9.03 -20.20
CA PHE A 363 -8.73 -9.23 -21.64
C PHE A 363 -7.61 -10.02 -22.32
N ASN A 364 -6.55 -10.38 -21.59
CA ASN A 364 -5.36 -11.05 -22.13
C ASN A 364 -4.76 -10.33 -23.34
N THR A 365 -4.42 -9.05 -23.14
CA THR A 365 -3.91 -8.13 -24.16
C THR A 365 -2.83 -7.20 -23.58
N ASP A 366 -2.13 -6.49 -24.46
CA ASP A 366 -1.17 -5.42 -24.15
C ASP A 366 -1.58 -4.08 -24.79
N GLN A 367 -2.81 -4.00 -25.32
CA GLN A 367 -3.28 -2.82 -26.06
C GLN A 367 -3.66 -1.65 -25.16
N PHE A 368 -3.87 -1.85 -23.86
CA PHE A 368 -4.16 -0.76 -22.94
C PHE A 368 -2.86 -0.15 -22.41
N ASP A 369 -2.75 1.17 -22.50
CA ASP A 369 -1.55 1.89 -22.12
C ASP A 369 -1.87 3.07 -21.19
N VAL A 370 -0.93 3.37 -20.31
CA VAL A 370 -1.05 4.40 -19.26
C VAL A 370 -1.07 5.82 -19.83
N SER A 371 -0.66 6.03 -21.09
CA SER A 371 -0.78 7.31 -21.79
C SER A 371 -2.18 7.57 -22.36
N MET A 372 -3.07 6.57 -22.39
CA MET A 372 -4.42 6.75 -22.89
C MET A 372 -5.23 7.69 -21.99
N SER A 373 -6.14 8.46 -22.59
CA SER A 373 -7.15 9.21 -21.83
C SER A 373 -8.25 8.29 -21.32
N TYR A 374 -9.01 8.75 -20.31
CA TYR A 374 -10.18 8.05 -19.78
C TYR A 374 -11.22 7.79 -20.89
N GLU A 375 -11.46 8.75 -21.77
CA GLU A 375 -12.40 8.64 -22.88
C GLU A 375 -11.93 7.62 -23.92
N THR A 376 -10.62 7.61 -24.23
CA THR A 376 -10.04 6.61 -25.14
C THR A 376 -10.15 5.20 -24.55
N LEU A 377 -9.87 5.04 -23.26
CA LEU A 377 -10.04 3.75 -22.57
C LEU A 377 -11.48 3.27 -22.61
N LYS A 378 -12.44 4.14 -22.32
CA LYS A 378 -13.87 3.85 -22.39
C LYS A 378 -14.26 3.29 -23.76
N HIS A 379 -13.83 3.95 -24.83
CA HIS A 379 -14.05 3.47 -26.18
C HIS A 379 -13.37 2.12 -26.46
N ARG A 380 -12.14 1.92 -26.00
CA ARG A 380 -11.40 0.66 -26.18
C ARG A 380 -12.08 -0.51 -25.46
N ILE A 381 -12.55 -0.32 -24.22
CA ILE A 381 -13.27 -1.34 -23.46
C ILE A 381 -14.53 -1.81 -24.20
N LEU A 382 -15.24 -0.91 -24.88
CA LEU A 382 -16.42 -1.25 -25.68
C LEU A 382 -16.10 -2.11 -26.91
N MET A 383 -14.89 -1.98 -27.46
CA MET A 383 -14.47 -2.66 -28.69
C MET A 383 -13.86 -4.05 -28.45
N PHE A 384 -13.58 -4.43 -27.20
CA PHE A 384 -13.01 -5.74 -26.89
C PHE A 384 -14.10 -6.81 -26.71
N ASP A 385 -14.04 -7.86 -27.52
CA ASP A 385 -14.85 -9.06 -27.36
C ASP A 385 -14.23 -10.04 -26.34
N PHE A 386 -15.11 -10.73 -25.60
CA PHE A 386 -14.76 -11.63 -24.50
C PHE A 386 -14.61 -13.09 -24.92
#